data_AF-A0A8J3K541-F1
#
_entry.id   AF-A0A8J3K541-F1
#
_cell.length_a   1.000
_cell.length_b   1.000
_cell.length_c   1.000
_cell.angle_alpha   90.00
_cell.angle_beta   90.00
_cell.angle_gamma   90.00
#
_symmetry.space_group_name_H-M   'P 1'
#
loop_
_entity.id
_entity.type
_entity.pdbx_description
1 polymer ?
#
loop_
_entity_poly.entity_id
_entity_poly.type
_entity_poly.pdbx_seq_one_letter_code
_entity_poly.pdbx_strand_id
1 'polypeptide(L)'
;MHGRLIQEGWGSALGFPGLALDLDGERVDVEVLESGDLPEHWPRLDEFEGPQYDRVVAEVHTPHGPVEACIYVLKAAPAST
;
A
#
# COMPACT_ATOMS: atom_id res chain seq x y z
N MET A 1 -8.10 7.23 0.77
CA MET A 1 -7.98 6.38 1.99
C MET A 1 -7.26 7.18 3.08
N HIS A 2 -7.10 6.63 4.29
CA HIS A 2 -6.37 7.29 5.38
C HIS A 2 -5.08 6.53 5.75
N GLY A 3 -4.00 7.27 5.95
CA GLY A 3 -2.68 6.70 6.28
C GLY A 3 -1.62 7.76 6.53
N ARG A 4 -0.36 7.31 6.61
CA ARG A 4 0.83 8.15 6.71
C ARG A 4 1.86 7.75 5.65
N LEU A 5 2.46 8.73 5.00
CA LEU A 5 3.59 8.53 4.11
C LEU A 5 4.89 8.64 4.92
N ILE A 6 5.68 7.57 4.92
CA ILE A 6 6.91 7.46 5.69
C ILE A 6 8.07 7.34 4.70
N GLN A 7 9.18 8.06 4.96
CA GLN A 7 10.41 7.96 4.16
C GLN A 7 11.17 6.67 4.50
N GLU A 8 10.50 5.55 4.31
CA GLU A 8 10.96 4.18 4.55
C GLU A 8 10.53 3.28 3.37
N GLY A 9 11.12 2.09 3.30
CA GLY A 9 10.97 1.17 2.18
C GLY A 9 12.00 1.42 1.07
N TRP A 10 12.23 0.41 0.24
CA TRP A 10 13.26 0.46 -0.81
C TRP A 10 12.99 1.59 -1.83
N GLY A 11 11.71 1.91 -2.09
CA GLY A 11 11.29 3.01 -2.96
C GLY A 11 11.61 4.40 -2.41
N SER A 12 11.79 4.56 -1.09
CA SER A 12 12.07 5.88 -0.49
C SER A 12 13.43 6.41 -0.89
N ALA A 13 14.41 5.53 -1.12
CA ALA A 13 15.70 5.91 -1.69
C ALA A 13 15.60 6.53 -3.10
N LEU A 14 14.49 6.29 -3.80
CA LEU A 14 14.15 6.83 -5.12
C LEU A 14 13.18 8.02 -5.03
N GLY A 15 12.81 8.45 -3.82
CA GLY A 15 11.86 9.54 -3.58
C GLY A 15 10.40 9.11 -3.45
N PHE A 16 10.12 7.81 -3.38
CA PHE A 16 8.76 7.27 -3.20
C PHE A 16 8.55 6.81 -1.76
N PRO A 17 7.86 7.59 -0.91
CA PRO A 17 7.60 7.17 0.46
C PRO A 17 6.74 5.92 0.52
N GLY A 18 7.02 5.05 1.49
CA GLY A 18 6.15 3.93 1.82
C GLY A 18 4.89 4.40 2.55
N LEU A 19 3.80 3.64 2.37
CA LEU A 19 2.52 3.92 3.00
C LEU A 19 2.34 3.08 4.26
N ALA A 20 2.01 3.70 5.39
CA ALA A 20 1.48 3.01 6.57
C ALA A 20 -0.02 3.29 6.71
N LEU A 21 -0.84 2.25 6.88
CA LEU A 21 -2.27 2.42 7.14
C LEU A 21 -2.46 3.03 8.53
N ASP A 22 -3.29 4.07 8.58
CA ASP A 22 -3.73 4.70 9.81
C ASP A 22 -5.08 5.37 9.56
N LEU A 23 -6.12 4.88 10.24
CA LEU A 23 -7.49 5.40 10.09
C LEU A 23 -7.64 6.81 10.66
N ASP A 24 -6.84 7.15 11.68
CA ASP A 24 -6.77 8.50 12.25
C ASP A 24 -5.75 9.39 11.48
N GLY A 25 -5.19 8.86 10.40
CA GLY A 25 -4.16 9.48 9.59
C GLY A 25 -4.71 10.50 8.59
N GLU A 26 -3.78 11.09 7.86
CA GLU A 26 -4.12 12.03 6.80
C GLU A 26 -4.74 11.31 5.62
N ARG A 27 -5.51 12.06 4.82
CA ARG A 27 -6.01 11.54 3.56
C ARG A 27 -4.83 11.33 2.61
N VAL A 28 -4.67 10.11 2.15
CA VAL A 28 -3.74 9.75 1.08
C VAL A 28 -4.56 9.53 -0.19
N ASP A 29 -4.26 10.34 -1.20
CA ASP A 29 -4.80 10.17 -2.55
C ASP A 29 -4.01 9.05 -3.25
N VAL A 30 -4.75 8.13 -3.86
CA VAL A 30 -4.22 6.93 -4.52
C VAL A 30 -4.88 6.75 -5.87
N GLU A 31 -4.19 6.07 -6.77
CA GLU A 31 -4.73 5.62 -8.05
C GLU A 31 -5.14 4.15 -7.94
N VAL A 32 -6.31 3.82 -8.50
CA VAL A 32 -6.83 2.44 -8.52
C VAL A 32 -6.63 1.88 -9.92
N LEU A 33 -5.88 0.77 -10.00
CA LEU A 33 -5.71 -0.01 -11.22
C LEU A 33 -6.63 -1.23 -11.19
N GLU A 34 -7.44 -1.41 -12.22
CA GLU A 34 -8.32 -2.56 -12.40
C GLU A 34 -7.85 -3.41 -13.59
N SER A 35 -7.67 -4.72 -13.37
CA SER A 35 -7.40 -5.69 -14.43
C SER A 35 -7.76 -7.11 -13.98
N GLY A 36 -8.25 -7.93 -14.92
CA GLY A 36 -8.54 -9.34 -14.67
C GLY A 36 -7.30 -10.21 -14.50
N ASP A 37 -6.14 -9.75 -14.96
CA ASP A 37 -4.86 -10.49 -14.93
C ASP A 37 -4.12 -10.31 -13.60
N LEU A 38 -4.60 -9.41 -12.75
CA LEU A 38 -4.00 -9.07 -11.48
C LEU A 38 -3.75 -10.30 -10.59
N PRO A 39 -4.71 -11.21 -10.34
CA PRO A 39 -4.46 -12.39 -9.50
C PRO A 39 -3.27 -13.26 -9.96
N GLU A 40 -3.00 -13.33 -11.27
CA GLU A 40 -1.87 -14.10 -11.81
C GLU A 40 -0.53 -13.39 -11.61
N HIS A 41 -0.54 -12.06 -11.50
CA HIS A 41 0.66 -11.24 -11.32
C HIS A 41 1.00 -10.92 -9.86
N TRP A 42 0.11 -11.29 -8.93
CA TRP A 42 0.25 -11.05 -7.50
C TRP A 42 1.58 -11.52 -6.91
N PRO A 43 2.06 -12.75 -7.18
CA PRO A 43 3.34 -13.20 -6.64
C PRO A 43 4.53 -12.38 -7.11
N ARG A 44 4.53 -11.94 -8.38
CA ARG A 44 5.60 -11.12 -8.96
C ARG A 44 5.63 -9.73 -8.33
N LEU A 45 4.47 -9.13 -8.06
CA LEU A 45 4.39 -7.83 -7.39
C LEU A 45 4.82 -7.95 -5.92
N ASP A 46 4.44 -9.03 -5.24
CA ASP A 46 4.88 -9.29 -3.86
C ASP A 46 6.40 -9.44 -3.78
N GLU A 47 7.02 -10.15 -4.73
CA GLU A 47 8.47 -10.30 -4.80
C GLU A 47 9.17 -8.97 -5.09
N PHE A 48 8.60 -8.13 -5.96
CA PHE A 48 9.12 -6.82 -6.30
C PHE A 48 9.14 -5.87 -5.10
N GLU A 49 8.05 -5.82 -4.33
CA GLU A 49 7.97 -5.00 -3.11
C GLU A 49 8.82 -5.56 -1.98
N GLY A 50 9.00 -6.88 -1.98
CA GLY A 50 9.92 -7.58 -1.11
C GLY A 50 9.47 -7.57 0.35
N PRO A 51 10.39 -7.88 1.28
CA PRO A 51 10.03 -8.15 2.67
C PRO A 51 9.55 -6.91 3.44
N GLN A 52 9.77 -5.70 2.93
CA GLN A 52 9.44 -4.45 3.62
C GLN A 52 7.95 -4.09 3.57
N TYR A 53 7.19 -4.73 2.68
CA TYR A 53 5.77 -4.44 2.49
C TYR A 53 4.91 -5.68 2.68
N ASP A 54 3.64 -5.45 3.06
CA ASP A 54 2.56 -6.43 3.01
C ASP A 54 1.48 -5.96 2.04
N ARG A 55 0.97 -6.87 1.21
CA ARG A 55 -0.25 -6.63 0.43
C ARG A 55 -1.46 -6.82 1.32
N VAL A 56 -2.25 -5.78 1.48
CA VAL A 56 -3.49 -5.79 2.26
C VAL A 56 -4.66 -5.31 1.41
N VAL A 57 -5.88 -5.70 1.79
CA VAL A 57 -7.09 -5.12 1.22
C VAL A 57 -7.44 -3.86 2.01
N ALA A 58 -7.67 -2.77 1.31
CA ALA A 58 -8.08 -1.49 1.90
C ALA A 58 -9.30 -0.92 1.16
N GLU A 59 -10.14 -0.19 1.89
CA GLU A 59 -11.23 0.58 1.30
C GLU A 59 -10.69 1.89 0.72
N VAL A 60 -10.96 2.12 -0.56
CA VAL A 60 -10.59 3.33 -1.29
C VAL A 60 -11.86 4.08 -1.68
N HIS A 61 -11.98 5.34 -1.24
CA HIS A 61 -13.07 6.21 -1.63
C HIS A 61 -12.83 6.78 -3.04
N THR A 62 -13.69 6.42 -3.99
CA THR A 62 -13.71 6.99 -5.35
C THR A 62 -14.93 7.91 -5.53
N PRO A 63 -14.97 8.74 -6.59
CA PRO A 63 -16.17 9.51 -6.93
C PRO A 63 -17.42 8.64 -7.20
N HIS A 64 -17.24 7.36 -7.51
CA HIS A 64 -18.32 6.41 -7.80
C HIS A 64 -18.75 5.59 -6.56
N GLY A 65 -18.06 5.77 -5.42
CA GLY A 65 -18.30 5.02 -4.19
C GLY A 65 -17.03 4.38 -3.63
N PRO A 66 -17.10 3.79 -2.42
CA PRO A 66 -16.01 3.01 -1.88
C PRO A 66 -15.81 1.73 -2.69
N VAL A 67 -14.54 1.35 -2.91
CA VAL A 67 -14.14 0.08 -3.51
C VAL A 67 -13.08 -0.59 -2.65
N GLU A 68 -13.05 -1.91 -2.63
CA GLU A 68 -11.95 -2.66 -2.03
C GLU A 68 -10.83 -2.85 -3.05
N ALA A 69 -9.60 -2.47 -2.67
CA ALA A 69 -8.43 -2.62 -3.52
C ALA A 69 -7.25 -3.18 -2.71
N CYS A 70 -6.40 -3.94 -3.39
CA CYS A 70 -5.12 -4.36 -2.83
C CYS A 70 -4.14 -3.19 -2.82
N ILE A 71 -3.42 -3.00 -1.72
CA ILE A 71 -2.36 -2.00 -1.59
C ILE A 71 -1.18 -2.56 -0.81
N TYR A 72 0.03 -2.10 -1.14
CA TYR A 72 1.25 -2.44 -0.42
C TYR A 72 1.52 -1.41 0.66
N VAL A 73 1.63 -1.88 1.90
CA VAL A 73 1.84 -1.03 3.08
C VAL A 73 3.09 -1.46 3.79
N LEU A 74 3.83 -0.51 4.35
CA LEU A 74 5.03 -0.78 5.13
C LEU A 74 4.68 -1.76 6.25
N LYS A 75 5.46 -2.83 6.35
CA LYS A 75 5.37 -3.70 7.53
C LYS A 75 5.68 -2.85 8.74
N ALA A 76 4.81 -2.91 9.74
CA ALA A 76 5.13 -2.36 11.05
C ALA A 76 6.49 -2.93 11.47
N ALA A 77 7.44 -2.06 11.82
CA ALA A 77 8.71 -2.52 12.35
C ALA A 77 8.42 -3.49 13.50
N PRO A 78 9.04 -4.69 13.53
CA PRO A 78 8.87 -5.57 14.66
C PRO A 78 9.23 -4.77 15.92
N ALA A 79 8.29 -4.67 16.87
CA ALA A 79 8.55 -4.05 18.15
C ALA A 79 9.80 -4.73 18.72
N SER A 80 10.91 -3.99 18.81
CA SER A 80 12.15 -4.52 19.38
C SER A 80 11.83 -4.87 20.83
N THR A 81 11.72 -6.16 21.11
CA THR A 81 11.56 -6.72 22.46
C THR A 81 12.95 -7.00 23.03
#